data_AF-A0A523Y773-F1
#
_entry.id   AF-A0A523Y773-F1
#
_cell.length_a   1.000
_cell.length_b   1.000
_cell.length_c   1.000
_cell.angle_alpha   90.00
_cell.angle_beta   90.00
_cell.angle_gamma   90.00
#
_symmetry.space_group_name_H-M   'P 1'
#
loop_
_entity.id
_entity.type
_entity.pdbx_description
1 polymer ?
#
loop_
_entity_poly.entity_id
_entity_poly.type
_entity_poly.pdbx_seq_one_letter_code
_entity_poly.pdbx_strand_id
1 'polypeptide(L)'
;YPQRKSDVLGEVSYAQLKSGKIIVQGKEIPTASLSSYPKAAEIAQTLKEWIRKGEFQLTELVAPLPGVEAGITFKNIEERPIEQAQENK
;
A
#
# COMPACT_ATOMS: atom_id res chain seq x y z
N TYR A 1 8.94 10.29 10.33
CA TYR A 1 8.01 11.26 10.96
C TYR A 1 8.60 11.73 12.29
N PRO A 2 8.40 12.98 12.78
CA PRO A 2 7.53 14.07 12.30
C PRO A 2 8.16 14.99 11.24
N GLN A 3 9.43 14.79 10.91
CA GLN A 3 10.20 15.69 10.03
C GLN A 3 10.12 15.34 8.53
N ARG A 4 9.14 14.54 8.10
CA ARG A 4 9.02 13.99 6.72
C ARG A 4 10.29 13.31 6.17
N LYS A 5 11.24 12.92 7.04
CA LYS A 5 12.39 12.10 6.65
C LYS A 5 11.90 10.69 6.30
N SER A 6 12.24 10.23 5.09
CA SER A 6 12.07 8.85 4.68
C SER A 6 13.07 8.01 5.45
N ASP A 7 12.57 7.20 6.38
CA ASP A 7 13.38 6.19 7.06
C ASP A 7 12.69 4.85 6.91
N VAL A 8 13.43 3.85 6.46
CA VAL A 8 12.92 2.50 6.25
C VAL A 8 12.99 1.80 7.61
N LEU A 9 11.84 1.52 8.20
CA LEU A 9 11.77 0.91 9.54
C LEU A 9 12.31 -0.54 9.58
N GLY A 10 12.34 -1.20 8.41
CA GLY A 10 12.84 -2.55 8.21
C GLY A 10 12.18 -3.21 6.99
N GLU A 11 12.76 -4.31 6.54
CA GLU A 11 12.20 -5.16 5.49
C GLU A 11 11.54 -6.38 6.11
N VAL A 12 10.36 -6.73 5.62
CA VAL A 12 9.60 -7.91 6.08
C VAL A 12 9.00 -8.63 4.89
N SER A 13 8.96 -9.96 4.99
CA SER A 13 8.22 -10.79 4.05
C SER A 13 6.71 -10.73 4.32
N TYR A 14 5.92 -10.98 3.28
CA TYR A 14 4.47 -11.09 3.44
C TYR A 14 4.05 -12.20 4.42
N ALA A 15 4.82 -13.29 4.49
CA ALA A 15 4.57 -14.37 5.44
C ALA A 15 4.71 -13.90 6.90
N GLN A 16 5.69 -13.03 7.20
CA GLN A 16 5.84 -12.42 8.52
C GLN A 16 4.66 -11.51 8.84
N LEU A 17 4.24 -10.65 7.91
CA LEU A 17 3.05 -9.80 8.10
C LEU A 17 1.79 -10.64 8.38
N LYS A 18 1.64 -11.77 7.67
CA LYS A 18 0.51 -12.69 7.83
C LYS A 18 0.52 -13.46 9.15
N SER A 19 1.68 -13.62 9.80
CA SER A 19 1.77 -14.27 11.11
C SER A 19 1.06 -13.50 12.22
N GLY A 20 0.73 -12.23 11.98
CA GLY A 20 0.01 -11.35 12.91
C GLY A 20 0.92 -10.53 13.81
N LYS A 21 2.24 -10.73 13.74
CA LYS A 21 3.23 -9.95 14.49
C LYS A 21 4.58 -9.88 13.76
N ILE A 22 5.30 -8.78 13.94
CA ILE A 22 6.67 -8.57 13.43
C ILE A 22 7.56 -7.90 14.48
N ILE A 23 8.88 -7.93 14.28
CA ILE A 23 9.84 -7.20 15.12
C ILE A 23 10.33 -5.98 14.36
N VAL A 24 10.19 -4.79 14.95
CA VAL A 24 10.73 -3.53 14.44
C VAL A 24 11.55 -2.88 15.56
N GLN A 25 12.82 -2.59 15.30
CA GLN A 25 13.74 -1.99 16.30
C GLN A 25 13.76 -2.75 17.64
N GLY A 26 13.74 -4.09 17.60
CA GLY A 26 13.74 -4.95 18.78
C GLY A 26 12.42 -5.02 19.55
N LYS A 27 11.35 -4.37 19.05
CA LYS A 27 10.01 -4.42 19.65
C LYS A 27 9.07 -5.28 18.80
N GLU A 28 8.31 -6.16 19.45
CA GLU A 28 7.25 -6.94 18.82
C GLU A 28 6.02 -6.03 18.59
N ILE A 29 5.55 -5.95 17.35
CA ILE A 29 4.42 -5.11 16.93
C ILE A 29 3.37 -6.00 16.26
N PRO A 30 2.08 -5.88 16.62
CA PRO A 30 1.02 -6.62 15.97
C PRO A 30 0.80 -6.13 14.53
N THR A 31 0.48 -7.05 13.64
CA THR A 31 0.12 -6.77 12.25
C THR A 31 -1.28 -7.30 11.96
N ALA A 32 -2.01 -6.57 11.12
CA ALA A 32 -3.31 -6.98 10.64
C ALA A 32 -3.45 -6.57 9.17
N SER A 33 -4.25 -7.33 8.42
CA SER A 33 -4.62 -6.93 7.06
C SER A 33 -5.57 -5.74 7.11
N LEU A 34 -5.39 -4.77 6.20
CA LEU A 34 -6.31 -3.63 6.05
C LEU A 34 -7.67 -4.05 5.47
N SER A 35 -7.70 -5.19 4.77
CA SER A 35 -8.89 -5.77 4.14
C SER A 35 -9.12 -7.20 4.61
N SER A 36 -10.34 -7.70 4.40
CA SER A 36 -10.67 -9.11 4.66
C SER A 36 -9.83 -10.05 3.79
N TYR A 37 -8.95 -10.83 4.41
CA TYR A 37 -8.15 -11.85 3.74
C TYR A 37 -8.98 -12.93 3.03
N PRO A 38 -10.01 -13.56 3.65
CA PRO A 38 -10.80 -14.58 2.96
C PRO A 38 -11.54 -14.01 1.76
N LYS A 39 -12.06 -12.78 1.87
CA LYS A 39 -12.73 -12.13 0.73
C LYS A 39 -11.76 -11.80 -0.39
N ALA A 40 -10.55 -11.34 -0.07
CA ALA A 40 -9.49 -11.11 -1.05
C ALA A 40 -9.10 -12.40 -1.78
N ALA A 41 -9.00 -13.53 -1.08
CA ALA A 41 -8.71 -14.82 -1.68
C ALA A 41 -9.82 -15.31 -2.62
N GLU A 42 -11.09 -15.15 -2.23
CA GLU A 42 -12.25 -15.44 -3.08
C GLU A 42 -12.20 -14.63 -4.38
N ILE A 43 -12.02 -13.32 -4.29
CA ILE A 43 -11.94 -12.41 -5.45
C ILE A 43 -10.78 -12.81 -6.37
N ALA A 44 -9.61 -13.12 -5.81
CA ALA A 44 -8.45 -13.55 -6.59
C ALA A 44 -8.72 -14.85 -7.37
N GLN A 45 -9.44 -15.80 -6.76
CA GLN A 45 -9.82 -17.04 -7.41
C GLN A 45 -10.85 -16.82 -8.52
N THR A 46 -11.85 -15.96 -8.29
CA THR A 46 -12.82 -15.56 -9.34
C THR A 46 -12.12 -14.90 -10.53
N LEU A 47 -11.23 -13.95 -10.29
CA LEU A 47 -10.47 -13.28 -11.36
C LEU A 47 -9.62 -14.28 -12.16
N LYS A 48 -8.96 -15.21 -11.48
CA LYS A 48 -8.17 -16.28 -12.10
C LYS A 48 -9.03 -17.15 -13.04
N GLU A 49 -10.28 -17.42 -12.67
CA GLU A 49 -11.21 -18.19 -13.50
C GLU A 49 -11.62 -17.40 -14.75
N TRP A 50 -11.96 -16.12 -14.62
CA TRP A 50 -12.28 -15.27 -15.76
C TRP A 50 -11.12 -15.16 -16.75
N ILE A 51 -9.89 -15.02 -16.25
CA ILE A 51 -8.68 -15.01 -17.08
C ILE A 51 -8.54 -16.33 -17.84
N ARG A 52 -8.69 -17.47 -17.16
CA ARG A 52 -8.58 -18.80 -17.78
C ARG A 52 -9.65 -19.06 -18.84
N LYS A 53 -10.85 -18.51 -18.66
CA LYS A 53 -11.96 -18.63 -19.63
C LYS A 53 -11.84 -17.66 -20.80
N GLY A 54 -10.95 -16.67 -20.74
CA GLY A 54 -10.87 -15.60 -21.73
C GLY A 54 -11.98 -14.54 -21.59
N GLU A 55 -12.77 -14.60 -20.52
CA GLU A 55 -13.78 -13.59 -20.14
C GLU A 55 -13.10 -12.30 -19.64
N PHE A 56 -11.87 -12.43 -19.14
CA PHE A 56 -11.00 -11.32 -18.77
C PHE A 56 -9.69 -11.41 -19.54
N GLN A 57 -9.45 -10.48 -20.46
CA GLN A 57 -8.24 -10.44 -21.27
C GLN A 57 -7.16 -9.61 -20.58
N LEU A 58 -5.96 -10.17 -20.47
CA LEU A 58 -4.79 -9.42 -20.00
C LEU A 58 -4.23 -8.61 -21.17
N THR A 59 -3.99 -7.33 -20.96
CA THR A 59 -3.22 -6.54 -21.92
C THR A 59 -1.76 -6.98 -21.88
N GLU A 60 -1.06 -6.78 -22.99
CA GLU A 60 0.40 -6.84 -22.96
C GLU A 60 0.96 -5.84 -21.94
N LEU A 61 2.17 -6.10 -21.46
CA LEU A 61 2.85 -5.22 -20.52
C LEU A 61 2.99 -3.83 -21.14
N VAL A 62 2.27 -2.84 -20.59
CA VAL A 62 2.28 -1.46 -21.13
C VAL A 62 3.66 -0.80 -20.90
N ALA A 63 4.25 -1.00 -19.73
CA ALA A 63 5.60 -0.60 -19.35
C ALA A 63 6.03 -1.30 -18.05
N PRO A 64 7.34 -1.49 -17.78
CA PRO A 64 7.81 -1.89 -16.47
C PRO A 64 7.47 -0.82 -15.42
N LEU A 65 7.15 -1.26 -14.20
CA LEU A 65 7.01 -0.32 -13.08
C LEU A 65 8.37 0.35 -12.82
N PRO A 66 8.39 1.66 -12.54
CA PRO A 66 9.64 2.35 -12.25
C PRO A 66 10.27 1.81 -10.97
N GLY A 67 11.50 1.33 -11.07
CA GLY A 67 12.32 0.93 -9.93
C GLY A 67 12.87 2.13 -9.15
N VAL A 68 13.65 1.86 -8.09
CA VAL A 68 14.28 2.91 -7.27
C VAL A 68 15.24 3.75 -8.10
N GLU A 69 15.89 3.11 -9.08
CA GLU A 69 16.77 3.71 -10.08
C GLU A 69 16.06 4.71 -11.02
N ALA A 70 14.73 4.70 -11.10
CA ALA A 70 13.97 5.58 -11.97
C ALA A 70 13.93 7.05 -11.49
N GLY A 71 14.44 7.34 -10.28
CA GLY A 71 14.59 8.71 -9.79
C GLY A 71 13.28 9.49 -9.63
N ILE A 72 12.15 8.80 -9.51
CA ILE A 72 10.82 9.43 -9.43
C ILE A 72 10.74 10.30 -8.18
N THR A 73 10.60 11.61 -8.39
CA THR A 73 10.43 12.59 -7.32
C THR A 73 8.96 12.97 -7.22
N PHE A 74 8.29 12.58 -6.13
CA PHE A 74 6.90 12.97 -5.90
C PHE A 74 6.83 14.46 -5.50
N LYS A 75 6.04 15.25 -6.23
CA LYS A 75 5.68 16.62 -5.81
C LYS A 75 4.48 16.54 -4.88
N ASN A 76 4.72 16.72 -3.59
CA ASN A 76 3.65 16.78 -2.59
C ASN A 76 2.78 18.03 -2.82
N ILE A 77 1.47 17.90 -2.58
CA ILE A 77 0.57 19.05 -2.57
C ILE A 77 0.82 19.83 -1.28
N GLU A 78 1.09 21.13 -1.41
CA GLU A 78 1.04 22.06 -0.28
C GLU A 78 -0.41 22.48 -0.06
N GLU A 79 -1.03 21.96 1.00
CA GLU A 79 -2.39 22.34 1.36
C GLU A 79 -2.40 23.80 1.81
N ARG A 80 -3.30 24.60 1.22
CA ARG A 80 -3.54 25.98 1.69
C ARG A 80 -4.18 25.91 3.09
N PRO A 81 -3.76 26.74 4.05
CA PRO A 81 -4.40 26.80 5.35
C PRO A 81 -5.90 27.11 5.18
N ILE A 82 -6.76 26.31 5.82
CA ILE A 82 -8.18 26.62 5.91
C ILE A 82 -8.31 27.80 6.86
N GLU A 83 -8.69 28.97 6.34
CA GLU A 83 -9.13 30.09 7.18
C GLU A 83 -10.36 29.63 7.96
N GLN A 84 -10.25 29.51 9.28
CA GLN A 84 -11.39 29.23 10.13
C GLN A 84 -12.36 30.41 9.99
N ALA A 85 -13.53 30.15 9.41
CA ALA A 85 -14.61 31.12 9.37
C ALA A 85 -14.86 31.58 10.81
N GLN A 86 -14.68 32.88 11.05
CA GLN A 86 -14.84 33.47 12.37
C GLN A 86 -16.26 33.20 12.86
N GLU A 87 -16.37 32.35 13.87
CA GLU A 87 -17.60 32.12 14.61
C GLU A 87 -17.85 33.37 15.47
N ASN A 88 -18.64 34.29 14.92
CA ASN A 88 -19.07 35.49 15.63
C ASN A 88 -20.00 35.10 16.79
N LYS A 89 -19.60 35.52 17.99
CA LYS A 89 -20.39 35.55 19.23
C LYS A 89 -21.67 36.37 19.07
#